data_AF-A0A518GG94-F1
#
_entry.id   AF-A0A518GG94-F1
#
_cell.length_a   1.000
_cell.length_b   1.000
_cell.length_c   1.000
_cell.angle_alpha   90.00
_cell.angle_beta   90.00
_cell.angle_gamma   90.00
#
_symmetry.space_group_name_H-M   'P 1'
#
loop_
_entity.id
_entity.type
_entity.pdbx_description
1 polymer ?
#
loop_
_entity_poly.entity_id
_entity_poly.type
_entity_poly.pdbx_seq_one_letter_code
_entity_poly.pdbx_strand_id
1 'polypeptide(L)'
;MEYAGPIDLNALVDLDSLAADGAGHYTFFAFPISTLDAHGLPSDPDAQRYIAAVQSAGVPIGIWLNSPVDDTGYAAVMHENISQLHDVVAGLTQFPDSYAADLCERLFRDAAAGGT
;
A
#
# COMPACT_ATOMS: atom_id res chain seq x y z
N MET A 1 7.72 5.59 -18.15
CA MET A 1 8.10 6.05 -16.80
C MET A 1 8.95 4.94 -16.22
N GLU A 2 10.26 5.17 -16.15
CA GLU A 2 11.24 4.21 -15.66
C GLU A 2 11.81 4.74 -14.33
N TYR A 3 11.91 3.83 -13.37
CA TYR A 3 12.37 4.01 -11.98
C TYR A 3 11.34 4.56 -10.98
N ALA A 4 10.72 3.66 -10.20
CA ALA A 4 9.83 4.00 -9.08
C ALA A 4 10.57 4.39 -7.78
N GLY A 5 11.91 4.27 -7.75
CA GLY A 5 12.71 4.57 -6.55
C GLY A 5 12.37 3.68 -5.34
N PRO A 6 13.10 3.82 -4.22
CA PRO A 6 12.62 3.34 -2.93
C PRO A 6 11.39 4.17 -2.50
N ILE A 7 10.52 3.58 -1.66
CA ILE A 7 9.42 4.32 -1.03
C ILE A 7 10.00 5.46 -0.20
N ASP A 8 9.55 6.68 -0.47
CA ASP A 8 9.93 7.85 0.30
C ASP A 8 9.13 7.88 1.60
N LEU A 9 9.77 7.47 2.70
CA LEU A 9 9.17 7.38 4.03
C LEU A 9 8.74 8.75 4.57
N ASN A 10 9.39 9.85 4.17
CA ASN A 10 9.04 11.20 4.63
C ASN A 10 7.83 11.76 3.89
N ALA A 11 7.55 11.27 2.67
CA ALA A 11 6.37 11.63 1.90
C ALA A 11 5.14 10.77 2.24
N LEU A 12 5.27 9.77 3.13
CA LEU A 12 4.13 8.99 3.59
C LEU A 12 3.21 9.84 4.45
N VAL A 13 1.92 9.79 4.12
CA VAL A 13 0.87 10.40 4.92
C VAL A 13 0.68 9.57 6.20
N ASP A 14 0.61 10.24 7.34
CA ASP A 14 0.29 9.62 8.62
C ASP A 14 -1.21 9.30 8.69
N LEU A 15 -1.60 8.19 8.06
CA LEU A 15 -2.99 7.75 8.02
C LEU A 15 -3.50 7.25 9.36
N ASP A 16 -2.61 6.83 10.27
CA ASP A 16 -3.00 6.37 11.60
C ASP A 16 -3.65 7.50 12.41
N SER A 17 -2.98 8.65 12.46
CA SER A 17 -3.53 9.84 13.13
C SER A 17 -4.79 10.37 12.43
N LEU A 18 -4.83 10.32 11.09
CA LEU A 18 -5.99 10.79 10.32
C LEU A 18 -7.21 9.86 10.49
N ALA A 19 -7.00 8.55 10.52
CA ALA A 19 -8.06 7.59 10.77
C ALA A 19 -8.65 7.76 12.19
N ALA A 20 -7.80 8.06 13.18
CA ALA A 20 -8.25 8.38 14.54
C ALA A 20 -9.12 9.65 14.61
N ASP A 21 -8.88 10.62 13.72
CA ASP A 21 -9.69 11.85 13.59
C ASP A 21 -11.01 11.63 12.80
N GLY A 22 -11.22 10.42 12.25
CA GLY A 22 -12.40 10.07 11.46
C GLY A 22 -12.31 10.44 9.99
N ALA A 23 -11.10 10.72 9.48
CA ALA A 23 -10.89 10.99 8.06
C ALA A 23 -11.17 9.73 7.21
N GLY A 24 -12.00 9.90 6.17
CA GLY A 24 -12.25 8.87 5.19
C GLY A 24 -11.00 8.61 4.35
N HIS A 25 -10.50 7.38 4.39
CA HIS A 25 -9.40 6.91 3.57
C HIS A 25 -9.89 5.79 2.64
N TYR A 26 -9.18 5.63 1.52
CA TYR A 26 -9.44 4.61 0.52
C TYR A 26 -8.24 3.68 0.40
N THR A 27 -8.45 2.42 0.70
CA THR A 27 -7.43 1.37 0.63
C THR A 27 -7.32 0.86 -0.80
N PHE A 28 -6.10 0.84 -1.34
CA PHE A 28 -5.85 0.33 -2.68
C PHE A 28 -4.99 -0.93 -2.68
N PHE A 29 -4.32 -1.21 -1.55
CA PHE A 29 -3.51 -2.40 -1.37
C PHE A 29 -3.52 -2.83 0.09
N ALA A 30 -3.55 -4.14 0.32
CA ALA A 30 -3.57 -4.75 1.64
C ALA A 30 -2.43 -5.79 1.73
N PHE A 31 -1.83 -5.92 2.91
CA PHE A 31 -0.74 -6.84 3.16
C PHE A 31 -0.73 -7.29 4.63
N PRO A 32 -0.19 -8.49 4.92
CA PRO A 32 -0.09 -8.98 6.29
C PRO A 32 0.98 -8.21 7.09
N ILE A 33 0.63 -7.79 8.31
CA ILE A 33 1.51 -7.05 9.23
C ILE A 33 2.74 -7.90 9.60
N SER A 34 2.58 -9.21 9.67
CA SER A 34 3.68 -10.16 9.90
C SER A 34 4.80 -10.09 8.85
N THR A 35 4.57 -9.47 7.69
CA THR A 35 5.58 -9.30 6.62
C THR A 35 6.22 -7.91 6.61
N LEU A 36 5.95 -7.06 7.59
CA LEU A 36 6.50 -5.71 7.65
C LEU A 36 8.00 -5.69 7.95
N ASP A 37 8.70 -4.75 7.33
CA ASP A 37 10.07 -4.37 7.67
C ASP A 37 10.09 -3.39 8.86
N ALA A 38 11.28 -3.07 9.39
CA ALA A 38 11.50 -2.12 10.48
C ALA A 38 10.87 -0.74 10.25
N HIS A 39 10.55 -0.38 9.00
CA HIS A 39 9.90 0.87 8.62
C HIS A 39 8.37 0.78 8.49
N GLY A 40 7.74 -0.35 8.80
CA GLY A 40 6.29 -0.52 8.70
C GLY A 40 5.77 -0.65 7.27
N LEU A 41 6.66 -1.00 6.32
CA LEU A 41 6.34 -1.31 4.93
C LEU A 41 6.43 -2.82 4.69
N PRO A 42 5.66 -3.38 3.73
CA PRO A 42 5.82 -4.78 3.39
C PRO A 42 7.27 -5.07 2.96
N SER A 43 7.86 -6.14 3.48
CA SER A 43 9.21 -6.60 3.15
C SER A 43 9.30 -7.18 1.73
N ASP A 44 8.15 -7.50 1.13
CA ASP A 44 8.07 -8.07 -0.21
C ASP A 44 8.46 -7.02 -1.28
N PRO A 45 9.39 -7.35 -2.18
CA PRO A 45 9.90 -6.40 -3.16
C PRO A 45 8.88 -6.01 -4.23
N ASP A 46 7.91 -6.88 -4.56
CA ASP A 46 6.84 -6.57 -5.51
C ASP A 46 5.86 -5.57 -4.87
N ALA A 47 5.53 -5.77 -3.59
CA ALA A 47 4.69 -4.85 -2.83
C ALA A 47 5.34 -3.46 -2.69
N GLN A 48 6.64 -3.44 -2.37
CA GLN A 48 7.38 -2.18 -2.31
C GLN A 48 7.41 -1.46 -3.66
N ARG A 49 7.62 -2.19 -4.76
CA ARG A 49 7.60 -1.61 -6.11
C ARG A 49 6.25 -1.02 -6.48
N TYR A 50 5.16 -1.70 -6.12
CA TYR A 50 3.82 -1.20 -6.41
C TYR A 50 3.53 0.09 -5.65
N ILE A 51 3.78 0.10 -4.34
CA ILE A 51 3.58 1.27 -3.48
C ILE A 51 4.47 2.44 -3.95
N ALA A 52 5.75 2.18 -4.24
CA ALA A 52 6.69 3.18 -4.74
C ALA A 52 6.27 3.75 -6.10
N ALA A 53 5.69 2.94 -6.99
CA ALA A 53 5.23 3.39 -8.30
C ALA A 53 4.04 4.35 -8.18
N VAL A 54 3.09 4.04 -7.29
CA VAL A 54 1.94 4.92 -7.00
C VAL A 54 2.42 6.22 -6.36
N GLN A 55 3.35 6.16 -5.40
CA GLN A 55 3.93 7.34 -4.76
C GLN A 55 4.72 8.22 -5.75
N SER A 56 5.57 7.61 -6.58
CA SER A 56 6.38 8.31 -7.58
C SER A 56 5.55 9.01 -8.66
N ALA A 57 4.32 8.55 -8.89
CA ALA A 57 3.37 9.23 -9.76
C ALA A 57 2.72 10.46 -9.09
N GLY A 58 3.10 10.80 -7.86
CA GLY A 58 2.66 11.99 -7.13
C GLY A 58 1.42 11.79 -6.27
N VAL A 59 0.98 10.54 -6.05
CA VAL A 59 -0.15 10.25 -5.18
C VAL A 59 0.32 10.26 -3.71
N PRO A 60 -0.29 11.07 -2.83
CA PRO A 60 0.01 11.06 -1.41
C PRO A 60 -0.54 9.77 -0.79
N ILE A 61 0.32 8.77 -0.70
CA ILE A 61 0.03 7.49 -0.07
C ILE A 61 0.38 7.53 1.41
N GLY A 62 -0.35 6.77 2.21
CA GLY A 62 0.02 6.49 3.59
C GLY A 62 -0.14 5.01 3.89
N ILE A 63 0.44 4.59 5.01
CA ILE A 63 0.32 3.24 5.52
C ILE A 63 -0.53 3.27 6.78
N TRP A 64 -1.56 2.44 6.81
CA TRP A 64 -2.46 2.29 7.93
C TRP A 64 -2.30 0.90 8.53
N LEU A 65 -1.70 0.85 9.72
CA LEU A 65 -1.43 -0.41 10.44
C LEU A 65 -2.42 -0.67 11.57
N ASN A 66 -3.03 0.37 12.14
CA ASN A 66 -4.04 0.26 13.19
C ASN A 66 -5.44 0.08 12.60
N SER A 67 -5.58 -0.94 11.75
CA SER A 67 -6.83 -1.26 11.08
C SER A 67 -7.72 -2.15 11.95
N PRO A 68 -9.05 -2.18 11.72
CA PRO A 68 -9.96 -3.05 12.48
C PRO A 68 -9.78 -4.55 12.16
N VAL A 69 -8.96 -4.89 11.17
CA VAL A 69 -8.65 -6.27 10.80
C VAL A 69 -7.30 -6.63 11.38
N ASP A 70 -7.30 -7.52 12.36
CA ASP A 70 -6.09 -8.04 12.98
C ASP A 70 -5.10 -8.57 11.94
N ASP A 71 -3.81 -8.33 12.20
CA ASP A 71 -2.67 -8.74 11.35
C ASP A 71 -2.71 -8.19 9.91
N THR A 72 -3.50 -7.16 9.62
CA THR A 72 -3.58 -6.56 8.27
C THR A 72 -3.21 -5.08 8.26
N GLY A 73 -2.21 -4.75 7.43
CA GLY A 73 -1.82 -3.40 7.08
C GLY A 73 -2.38 -3.01 5.71
N TYR A 74 -2.66 -1.72 5.55
CA TYR A 74 -3.21 -1.18 4.31
C TYR A 74 -2.35 -0.04 3.78
N ALA A 75 -2.09 -0.03 2.48
CA ALA A 75 -1.69 1.18 1.78
C ALA A 75 -2.95 1.89 1.29
N ALA A 76 -3.08 3.16 1.65
CA ALA A 76 -4.28 3.93 1.44
C ALA A 76 -3.97 5.37 1.04
N VAL A 77 -4.99 6.05 0.54
CA VAL A 77 -4.97 7.47 0.19
C VAL A 77 -6.14 8.17 0.87
N MET A 78 -6.06 9.48 1.09
CA MET A 78 -7.22 10.26 1.55
C MET A 78 -8.32 10.27 0.49
N HIS A 79 -9.59 10.39 0.90
CA HIS A 79 -10.75 10.38 -0.01
C HIS A 79 -10.60 11.37 -1.18
N GLU A 80 -10.08 12.57 -0.93
CA GLU A 80 -9.85 13.57 -1.97
C GLU A 80 -8.91 13.10 -3.10
N ASN A 81 -8.04 12.15 -2.82
CA ASN A 81 -7.04 11.62 -3.76
C ASN A 81 -7.48 10.34 -4.49
N ILE A 82 -8.69 9.83 -4.25
CA ILE A 82 -9.18 8.59 -4.90
C ILE A 82 -9.16 8.71 -6.43
N SER A 83 -9.63 9.85 -6.96
CA SER A 83 -9.67 10.05 -8.42
C SER A 83 -8.27 10.06 -9.02
N GLN A 84 -7.31 10.69 -8.34
CA GLN A 84 -5.91 10.74 -8.76
C GLN A 84 -5.26 9.35 -8.68
N LEU A 85 -5.53 8.59 -7.62
CA LEU A 85 -5.07 7.22 -7.49
C LEU A 85 -5.57 6.36 -8.66
N HIS A 86 -6.86 6.44 -9.00
CA HIS A 86 -7.43 5.65 -10.09
C HIS A 86 -6.80 5.99 -11.45
N ASP A 87 -6.56 7.27 -11.72
CA ASP A 87 -5.89 7.74 -12.94
C ASP A 87 -4.44 7.22 -13.01
N VAL A 88 -3.70 7.32 -11.91
CA VAL A 88 -2.33 6.83 -11.80
C VAL A 88 -2.27 5.32 -11.99
N VAL A 89 -3.12 4.55 -11.29
CA VAL A 89 -3.15 3.09 -11.40
C VAL A 89 -3.49 2.67 -12.84
N ALA A 90 -4.43 3.35 -13.50
CA ALA A 90 -4.73 3.11 -14.92
C ALA A 90 -3.55 3.46 -15.85
N GLY A 91 -2.75 4.47 -15.49
CA GLY A 91 -1.53 4.84 -16.21
C GLY A 91 -0.34 3.89 -15.99
N LEU A 92 -0.35 3.09 -14.91
CA LEU A 92 0.69 2.12 -14.59
C LEU A 92 0.53 0.81 -15.40
N THR A 93 0.61 0.92 -16.72
CA THR A 93 0.50 -0.21 -17.69
C THR A 93 1.45 -1.40 -17.48
N GLN A 94 2.47 -1.25 -16.62
CA GLN A 94 3.39 -2.31 -16.23
C GLN A 94 2.77 -3.30 -15.22
N PHE A 95 1.70 -2.92 -14.54
CA PHE A 95 0.96 -3.78 -13.62
C PHE A 95 -0.40 -4.15 -14.24
N PRO A 96 -0.79 -5.43 -14.27
CA PRO A 96 -2.13 -5.82 -14.70
C PRO A 96 -3.20 -5.25 -13.76
N ASP A 97 -4.43 -5.11 -14.27
CA ASP A 97 -5.58 -4.55 -13.53
C ASP A 97 -5.82 -5.27 -12.18
N SER A 98 -5.58 -6.58 -12.14
CA SER A 98 -5.70 -7.42 -10.94
C SER A 98 -4.40 -7.59 -10.15
N TYR A 99 -3.34 -6.84 -10.45
CA TYR A 99 -2.02 -7.02 -9.82
C TYR A 99 -2.07 -6.86 -8.31
N ALA A 100 -2.72 -5.79 -7.82
CA ALA A 100 -2.83 -5.53 -6.39
C ALA A 100 -3.59 -6.66 -5.65
N ALA A 101 -4.62 -7.22 -6.28
CA ALA A 101 -5.39 -8.32 -5.74
C ALA A 101 -4.59 -9.63 -5.71
N ASP A 102 -3.96 -10.00 -6.83
CA ASP A 102 -3.14 -11.22 -6.93
C ASP A 102 -1.94 -11.17 -5.95
N LEU A 103 -1.29 -10.01 -5.86
CA LEU A 103 -0.18 -9.79 -4.94
C LEU A 103 -0.64 -9.87 -3.48
N CYS A 104 -1.77 -9.25 -3.12
CA CYS A 104 -2.38 -9.36 -1.80
C CYS A 104 -2.62 -10.84 -1.45
N GLU A 105 -3.33 -11.58 -2.30
CA GLU A 105 -3.61 -13.01 -2.10
C GLU A 105 -2.33 -13.83 -1.93
N ARG A 106 -1.29 -13.53 -2.71
CA ARG A 106 0.02 -14.17 -2.59
C ARG A 106 0.66 -13.91 -1.23
N LEU A 107 0.67 -12.66 -0.77
CA LEU A 107 1.29 -12.27 0.49
C LEU A 107 0.59 -12.90 1.69
N PHE A 108 -0.75 -12.88 1.72
CA PHE A 108 -1.51 -13.52 2.80
C PHE A 108 -1.35 -15.04 2.79
N ARG A 109 -1.25 -15.66 1.61
CA ARG A 109 -0.96 -17.10 1.49
C ARG A 109 0.43 -17.44 2.03
N ASP A 110 1.44 -16.65 1.68
CA ASP A 110 2.81 -16.87 2.12
C ASP A 110 2.96 -16.68 3.64
N ALA A 111 2.36 -15.61 4.18
CA ALA A 111 2.31 -15.36 5.62
C ALA A 111 1.61 -16.50 6.38
N ALA A 112 0.52 -17.05 5.84
CA ALA A 112 -0.15 -18.22 6.42
C ALA A 112 0.68 -19.50 6.35
N ALA A 113 1.53 -19.66 5.32
CA ALA A 113 2.39 -20.82 5.13
C ALA A 113 3.70 -20.74 5.93
N GLY A 114 4.18 -19.53 6.25
CA GLY A 114 5.38 -19.26 7.04
C GLY A 114 5.21 -19.36 8.56
N GLY A 115 3.99 -19.64 9.04
CA GLY A 115 3.72 -19.88 10.46
C GLY A 115 4.10 -21.30 10.90
N THR A 116 5.37 -21.54 11.18
CA THR A 116 5.87 -22.76 11.87
C THR A 116 6.80 -22.40 13.01
#